data_AF-A0A2T4UNK5-F1
#
_entry.id   AF-A0A2T4UNK5-F1
#
_cell.length_a   1.000
_cell.length_b   1.000
_cell.length_c   1.000
_cell.angle_alpha   90.00
_cell.angle_beta   90.00
_cell.angle_gamma   90.00
#
_symmetry.space_group_name_H-M   'P 1'
#
loop_
_entity.id
_entity.type
_entity.pdbx_description
1 polymer ?
#
loop_
_entity_poly.entity_id
_entity_poly.type
_entity_poly.pdbx_seq_one_letter_code
_entity_poly.pdbx_strand_id
1 'polypeptide(L)'
;MDRLGLTDEELCTTLGVAPLEVIGGALEHKPQLPLLLTLTAEAAERVHPDALRRWVRTAGPAGRPLDALLRQDYAAFEDALEALGSRGFVVRAAR
;
A
#
# COMPACT_ATOMS: atom_id res chain seq x y z
N MET A 1 9.64 -2.64 10.54
CA MET A 1 9.19 -2.29 9.18
C MET A 1 7.82 -1.67 9.30
N ASP A 2 7.69 -0.40 8.93
CA ASP A 2 6.41 0.29 9.03
C ASP A 2 5.62 0.08 7.73
N ARG A 3 4.57 -0.75 7.80
CA ARG A 3 3.83 -1.31 6.67
C ARG A 3 2.84 -0.30 6.09
N LEU A 4 3.31 0.90 5.69
CA LEU A 4 2.44 2.00 5.25
C LEU A 4 1.34 2.40 6.26
N GLY A 5 1.50 2.04 7.53
CA GLY A 5 0.46 2.18 8.54
C GLY A 5 -0.78 1.32 8.30
N LEU A 6 -0.71 0.23 7.52
CA LEU A 6 -1.76 -0.77 7.39
C LEU A 6 -1.97 -1.49 8.73
N THR A 7 -3.22 -1.77 9.06
CA THR A 7 -3.59 -2.70 10.13
C THR A 7 -3.22 -4.13 9.73
N ASP A 8 -3.12 -5.03 10.71
CA ASP A 8 -2.82 -6.43 10.42
C ASP A 8 -3.90 -7.07 9.54
N GLU A 9 -5.17 -6.72 9.71
CA GLU A 9 -6.27 -7.21 8.86
C GLU A 9 -6.16 -6.70 7.42
N GLU A 10 -5.87 -5.41 7.22
CA GLU A 10 -5.65 -4.83 5.89
C GLU A 10 -4.43 -5.48 5.22
N LEU A 11 -3.37 -5.75 5.97
CA LEU A 11 -2.19 -6.45 5.46
C LEU A 11 -2.52 -7.89 5.05
N CYS A 12 -3.26 -8.62 5.89
CA CYS A 12 -3.69 -9.99 5.58
C CYS A 12 -4.49 -10.03 4.28
N THR A 13 -5.46 -9.11 4.16
CA THR A 13 -6.31 -8.98 2.98
C THR A 13 -5.50 -8.64 1.75
N THR A 14 -4.58 -7.67 1.85
CA THR A 14 -3.70 -7.27 0.76
C THR A 14 -2.86 -8.44 0.25
N LEU A 15 -2.33 -9.27 1.17
CA LEU A 15 -1.50 -10.42 0.82
C LEU A 15 -2.33 -11.68 0.46
N GLY A 16 -3.66 -11.58 0.47
CA GLY A 16 -4.57 -12.71 0.23
C GLY A 16 -4.28 -13.87 1.19
N VAL A 17 -4.07 -13.58 2.46
CA VAL A 17 -3.93 -14.58 3.52
C VAL A 17 -5.07 -14.44 4.51
N ALA A 18 -5.62 -15.56 4.94
CA ALA A 18 -6.59 -15.55 6.03
C ALA A 18 -5.86 -15.25 7.36
N PRO A 19 -6.50 -14.58 8.34
CA PRO A 19 -5.89 -14.30 9.64
C PRO A 19 -5.34 -15.54 10.36
N LEU A 20 -5.94 -16.72 10.13
CA LEU A 20 -5.48 -18.00 10.67
C LEU A 20 -4.17 -18.50 10.03
N GLU A 21 -3.93 -18.17 8.75
CA GLU A 21 -2.70 -18.55 8.04
C GLU A 21 -1.49 -17.72 8.51
N VAL A 22 -1.74 -16.52 9.02
CA VAL A 22 -0.71 -15.62 9.56
C VAL A 22 -0.04 -16.20 10.80
N ILE A 23 -0.81 -16.84 11.69
CA ILE A 23 -0.31 -17.46 12.92
C ILE A 23 0.67 -18.61 12.59
N GLY A 24 0.52 -19.23 11.41
CA GLY A 24 1.39 -20.30 10.92
C GLY A 24 2.67 -19.84 10.19
N GLY A 25 2.96 -18.53 10.12
CA GLY A 25 4.14 -18.02 9.40
C GLY A 25 3.99 -18.00 7.87
N ALA A 26 2.77 -18.17 7.34
CA ALA A 26 2.53 -18.18 5.89
C ALA A 26 2.80 -16.82 5.22
N LEU A 27 2.82 -15.74 6.00
CA LEU A 27 3.07 -14.38 5.53
C LEU A 27 4.47 -14.22 4.92
N GLU A 28 5.47 -14.88 5.51
CA GLU A 28 6.89 -14.78 5.12
C GLU A 28 7.15 -15.47 3.77
N HIS A 29 6.30 -16.43 3.40
CA HIS A 29 6.44 -17.24 2.19
C HIS A 29 5.67 -16.67 0.99
N LYS A 30 4.92 -15.58 1.18
CA LYS A 30 4.12 -14.97 0.12
C LYS A 30 5.01 -14.14 -0.80
N PRO A 31 5.11 -14.45 -2.11
CA PRO A 31 5.89 -13.64 -3.06
C PRO A 31 5.36 -12.21 -3.20
N GLN A 32 4.12 -11.95 -2.80
CA GLN A 32 3.51 -10.63 -2.80
C GLN A 32 4.08 -9.71 -1.72
N LEU A 33 4.58 -10.26 -0.61
CA LEU A 33 5.17 -9.48 0.48
C LEU A 33 6.42 -8.71 0.02
N PRO A 34 7.46 -9.33 -0.58
CA PRO A 34 8.61 -8.58 -1.07
C PRO A 34 8.24 -7.60 -2.18
N LEU A 35 7.28 -7.92 -3.06
CA LEU A 35 6.80 -6.99 -4.08
C LEU A 35 6.21 -5.71 -3.45
N LEU A 36 5.31 -5.86 -2.48
CA LEU A 36 4.72 -4.73 -1.76
C LEU A 36 5.80 -3.93 -1.02
N LEU A 37 6.76 -4.59 -0.38
CA LEU A 37 7.87 -3.92 0.29
C LEU A 37 8.75 -3.14 -0.68
N THR A 38 9.06 -3.68 -1.86
CA THR A 38 9.82 -2.98 -2.91
C THR A 38 9.06 -1.76 -3.42
N LEU A 39 7.80 -1.92 -3.83
CA LEU A 39 6.97 -0.82 -4.33
C LEU A 39 6.87 0.33 -3.32
N THR A 40 6.77 -0.01 -2.04
CA THR A 40 6.62 0.97 -0.96
C THR A 40 7.94 1.58 -0.51
N ALA A 41 9.06 0.84 -0.59
CA ALA A 41 10.39 1.35 -0.32
C ALA A 41 10.79 2.44 -1.32
N GLU A 42 10.59 2.21 -2.61
CA GLU A 42 10.89 3.21 -3.66
C GLU A 42 10.08 4.49 -3.48
N ALA A 43 8.81 4.36 -3.10
CA ALA A 43 7.96 5.51 -2.78
C ALA A 43 8.45 6.22 -1.50
N ALA A 44 8.81 5.48 -0.45
CA ALA A 44 9.27 6.03 0.83
C ALA A 44 10.64 6.72 0.76
N GLU A 45 11.48 6.40 -0.23
CA GLU A 45 12.72 7.15 -0.50
C GLU A 45 12.42 8.55 -1.06
N ARG A 46 11.31 8.69 -1.79
CA ARG A 46 10.94 9.92 -2.49
C ARG A 46 10.03 10.83 -1.68
N VAL A 47 9.33 10.29 -0.67
CA VAL A 47 8.45 11.05 0.23
C VAL A 47 8.59 10.66 1.68
N HIS A 48 8.30 11.62 2.57
CA HIS A 48 8.21 11.33 3.99
C HIS A 48 7.24 10.16 4.26
N PRO A 49 7.62 9.15 5.07
CA PRO A 49 6.79 7.98 5.33
C PRO A 49 5.36 8.32 5.77
N ASP A 50 5.19 9.35 6.62
CA ASP A 50 3.86 9.79 7.05
C ASP A 50 2.98 10.37 5.93
N ALA A 51 3.60 10.99 4.92
CA ALA A 51 2.86 11.48 3.75
C ALA A 51 2.33 10.30 2.93
N LEU A 52 3.15 9.26 2.77
CA LEU A 52 2.76 8.02 2.09
C LEU A 52 1.62 7.30 2.85
N ARG A 53 1.72 7.19 4.18
CA ARG A 53 0.66 6.63 5.04
C ARG A 53 -0.68 7.34 4.88
N ARG A 54 -0.65 8.68 4.85
CA ARG A 54 -1.87 9.49 4.64
C ARG A 54 -2.41 9.33 3.23
N TRP A 55 -1.53 9.34 2.24
CA TRP A 55 -1.91 9.20 0.84
C TRP A 55 -2.62 7.87 0.57
N VAL A 56 -2.11 6.75 1.09
CA VAL A 56 -2.72 5.42 0.89
C VAL A 56 -4.18 5.39 1.32
N ARG A 57 -4.55 6.18 2.34
CA ARG A 57 -5.92 6.31 2.86
C ARG A 57 -6.73 7.45 2.24
N THR A 58 -6.12 8.30 1.42
CA THR A 58 -6.76 9.47 0.83
C THR A 58 -7.36 9.12 -0.53
N ALA A 59 -8.60 9.53 -0.76
CA ALA A 59 -9.24 9.35 -2.06
C ALA A 59 -8.63 10.31 -3.10
N GLY A 60 -8.18 9.75 -4.23
CA GLY A 60 -7.72 10.49 -5.40
C GLY A 60 -8.61 10.25 -6.61
N PRO A 61 -8.20 10.77 -7.79
CA PRO A 61 -8.92 10.58 -9.06
C PRO A 61 -9.11 9.10 -9.44
N ALA A 62 -8.20 8.23 -9.00
CA ALA A 62 -8.25 6.78 -9.21
C ALA A 62 -8.92 6.00 -8.05
N GLY A 63 -9.57 6.70 -7.11
CA GLY A 63 -10.09 6.10 -5.87
C GLY A 63 -9.07 6.14 -4.72
N ARG A 64 -9.27 5.33 -3.68
CA ARG A 64 -8.33 5.21 -2.56
C ARG A 64 -7.29 4.13 -2.89
N PRO A 65 -5.98 4.40 -2.80
CA PRO A 65 -4.94 3.40 -3.05
C PRO A 65 -5.09 2.14 -2.18
N LEU A 66 -5.60 2.31 -0.94
CA LEU A 66 -5.92 1.20 -0.06
C LEU A 66 -6.93 0.22 -0.67
N ASP A 67 -7.92 0.69 -1.44
CA ASP A 67 -8.94 -0.18 -2.02
C ASP A 67 -8.32 -1.11 -3.09
N ALA A 68 -7.33 -0.63 -3.83
CA ALA A 68 -6.57 -1.45 -4.78
C ALA A 68 -5.78 -2.54 -4.06
N LEU A 69 -5.09 -2.19 -2.97
CA LEU A 69 -4.38 -3.15 -2.13
C LEU A 69 -5.32 -4.22 -1.56
N LEU A 70 -6.47 -3.82 -1.01
CA LEU A 70 -7.47 -4.75 -0.46
C LEU A 70 -8.08 -5.67 -1.52
N ARG A 71 -8.09 -5.25 -2.79
CA ARG A 71 -8.50 -6.07 -3.94
C ARG A 71 -7.36 -6.89 -4.55
N GLN A 72 -6.16 -6.80 -3.97
CA GLN A 72 -4.93 -7.42 -4.46
C GLN A 72 -4.53 -6.95 -5.87
N ASP A 73 -4.97 -5.75 -6.23
CA ASP A 73 -4.69 -5.11 -7.52
C ASP A 73 -3.46 -4.21 -7.39
N TYR A 74 -2.29 -4.85 -7.39
CA TYR A 74 -1.02 -4.15 -7.26
C TYR A 74 -0.70 -3.25 -8.46
N ALA A 75 -1.23 -3.56 -9.64
CA ALA A 75 -1.08 -2.74 -10.83
C ALA A 75 -1.79 -1.39 -10.65
N ALA A 76 -3.05 -1.41 -10.19
CA ALA A 76 -3.78 -0.17 -9.89
C ALA A 76 -3.11 0.65 -8.76
N PHE A 77 -2.46 -0.02 -7.80
CA PHE A 77 -1.69 0.67 -6.75
C PHE A 77 -0.43 1.35 -7.32
N GLU A 78 0.29 0.67 -8.21
CA GLU A 78 1.45 1.20 -8.91
C GLU A 78 1.08 2.40 -9.80
N ASP A 79 0.00 2.31 -10.58
CA ASP A 79 -0.53 3.42 -11.38
C ASP A 79 -0.85 4.64 -10.50
N ALA A 80 -1.44 4.40 -9.32
CA ALA A 80 -1.74 5.46 -8.36
C ALA A 80 -0.46 6.10 -7.78
N LEU A 81 0.59 5.32 -7.53
CA LEU A 81 1.90 5.80 -7.11
C LEU A 81 2.58 6.63 -8.20
N GLU A 82 2.53 6.18 -9.46
CA GLU A 82 3.07 6.93 -10.59
C GLU A 82 2.35 8.27 -10.73
N ALA A 83 1.01 8.27 -10.68
CA ALA A 83 0.21 9.49 -10.71
C ALA A 83 0.51 10.44 -9.53
N LEU A 84 0.81 9.90 -8.34
CA LEU A 84 1.26 10.69 -7.20
C LEU A 84 2.64 11.32 -7.49
N GLY A 85 3.57 10.53 -8.02
CA GLY A 85 4.92 10.97 -8.41
C GLY A 85 4.91 12.06 -9.48
N SER A 86 4.11 11.91 -10.54
CA SER A 86 3.95 12.93 -11.60
C SER A 86 3.41 14.26 -11.07
N ARG A 87 2.70 14.24 -9.92
CA ARG A 87 2.16 15.44 -9.26
C ARG A 87 3.10 16.00 -8.19
N GLY A 88 4.33 15.49 -8.08
CA GLY A 88 5.30 15.90 -7.07
C GLY A 88 4.92 15.47 -5.65
N PHE A 89 4.17 14.38 -5.51
CA PHE A 89 3.70 13.83 -4.25
C PHE A 89 2.82 14.75 -3.40
N VAL A 90 2.04 15.62 -4.06
CA VAL A 90 1.11 16.52 -3.39
C VAL A 90 -0.17 15.77 -3.00
N VAL A 91 -0.36 15.53 -1.70
CA VAL A 91 -1.60 15.01 -1.13
C VAL A 91 -2.52 16.18 -0.79
N ARG A 92 -3.46 16.51 -1.67
CA ARG A 92 -4.57 17.40 -1.32
C ARG A 92 -5.59 16.61 -0.52
N ALA A 93 -5.85 17.02 0.73
CA ALA A 93 -7.01 16.50 1.45
C ALA A 93 -8.27 16.84 0.66
N ALA A 94 -8.96 15.81 0.16
CA ALA A 94 -10.31 15.98 -0.35
C ALA A 94 -11.17 16.44 0.84
N ARG A 95 -11.77 17.62 0.70
CA ARG A 95 -12.64 18.23 1.68
C ARG A 95 -14.06 17.68 1.54
#